data_AF-A0A2V7XTB2-F1
#
_entry.id   AF-A0A2V7XTB2-F1
#
_cell.length_a   1.000
_cell.length_b   1.000
_cell.length_c   1.000
_cell.angle_alpha   90.00
_cell.angle_beta   90.00
_cell.angle_gamma   90.00
#
_symmetry.space_group_name_H-M   'P 1'
#
loop_
_entity.id
_entity.type
_entity.pdbx_description
1 polymer ?
#
loop_
_entity_poly.entity_id
_entity_poly.type
_entity_poly.pdbx_seq_one_letter_code
_entity_poly.pdbx_strand_id
1 'polypeptide(L)'
;MLLSATVAAAAPAQIIVERDLVGGQSHSLEIVAQAGQLVRAIVVERGADLTSTIFGPDGKPLLETRGRERVSLIAPTTGSYIVTVRPFAADAPRARYELRLDAVRFPVREDCLRLDAENAVLEGDRLEENDSAACLKQAGLQYRRAVDLADLLGDHALISEALISLGEVQSAQGELRGAVDLFADAAVNARTVRDPALEASALYHLGSVYGSLGETGSSFHKLTTALQIYRDLGDIRLQGATINALAIRFKDIGETTTALALYTEALSLARASRDVRAQPAALNNIGNLYYDRGSWQEALQNFQQALPIFRETKNRRGEAATLYNIGLIYHEQGELQRALPFFHQALTLARQSGYRAGEAMCLYRLGLASEDLGELDQAVAYLNDALGIYRASGDRRRQAIALTCLGRIYARRGEFEKSFDQFDRALPLSRATSYRYGEAFTLKHLGDARAACGEQSSALQNYVDA
;
A
#
# COMPACT_ATOMS: atom_id res chain seq x y z
N MET A 1 -19.97 -28.51 -1.58
CA MET A 1 -20.64 -29.58 -2.34
C MET A 1 -19.55 -30.28 -3.14
N LEU A 2 -19.10 -31.46 -2.68
CA LEU A 2 -18.03 -32.22 -3.33
C LEU A 2 -18.54 -32.76 -4.67
N LEU A 3 -17.95 -32.31 -5.78
CA LEU A 3 -18.12 -32.94 -7.09
C LEU A 3 -16.75 -33.53 -7.45
N SER A 4 -16.61 -34.84 -7.23
CA SER A 4 -15.40 -35.59 -7.58
C SER A 4 -15.37 -35.83 -9.10
N ALA A 5 -14.58 -35.06 -9.82
CA ALA A 5 -14.11 -35.46 -11.13
C ALA A 5 -12.73 -36.13 -10.93
N THR A 6 -12.71 -37.47 -10.94
CA THR A 6 -11.47 -38.24 -10.82
C THR A 6 -10.84 -38.33 -12.21
N VAL A 7 -9.62 -37.83 -12.36
CA VAL A 7 -8.94 -37.75 -13.66
C VAL A 7 -7.75 -38.70 -13.63
N ALA A 8 -7.84 -39.78 -14.39
CA ALA A 8 -6.75 -40.74 -14.58
C ALA A 8 -5.76 -40.23 -15.63
N ALA A 9 -4.46 -40.49 -15.40
CA ALA A 9 -3.36 -40.08 -16.27
C ALA A 9 -3.41 -40.74 -17.66
N ALA A 10 -4.11 -40.10 -18.60
CA ALA A 10 -3.95 -40.27 -20.04
C ALA A 10 -4.22 -38.91 -20.72
N ALA A 11 -3.29 -38.44 -21.57
CA ALA A 11 -3.19 -37.07 -22.11
C ALA A 11 -4.40 -36.56 -22.95
N PRO A 12 -4.39 -35.28 -23.37
CA PRO A 12 -4.73 -34.08 -22.64
C PRO A 12 -6.14 -33.61 -23.04
N ALA A 13 -7.15 -33.89 -22.23
CA ALA A 13 -8.29 -32.98 -22.19
C ALA A 13 -7.88 -31.86 -21.23
N GLN A 14 -7.70 -30.63 -21.72
CA GLN A 14 -7.64 -29.47 -20.83
C GLN A 14 -8.92 -29.49 -20.00
N ILE A 15 -8.81 -29.88 -18.73
CA ILE A 15 -9.97 -29.87 -17.84
C ILE A 15 -10.16 -28.42 -17.46
N ILE A 16 -11.11 -27.78 -18.14
CA ILE A 16 -11.51 -26.42 -17.87
C ILE A 16 -12.74 -26.50 -16.98
N VAL A 17 -12.61 -26.08 -15.73
CA VAL A 17 -13.73 -25.91 -14.83
C VAL A 17 -13.98 -24.43 -14.64
N GLU A 18 -15.03 -23.92 -15.29
CA GLU A 18 -15.57 -22.60 -14.98
C GLU A 18 -16.65 -22.71 -13.92
N ARG A 19 -16.46 -22.04 -12.79
CA ARG A 19 -17.41 -22.06 -11.66
C ARG A 19 -17.51 -20.69 -11.02
N ASP A 20 -18.62 -20.49 -10.34
CA ASP A 20 -18.77 -19.41 -9.37
C ASP A 20 -18.53 -19.94 -7.95
N LEU A 21 -17.84 -19.15 -7.13
CA LEU A 21 -17.63 -19.38 -5.70
C LEU A 21 -18.14 -18.18 -4.91
N VAL A 22 -18.81 -18.42 -3.80
CA VAL A 22 -19.08 -17.40 -2.78
C VAL A 22 -18.30 -17.73 -1.50
N GLY A 23 -18.15 -16.75 -0.61
CA GLY A 23 -17.52 -16.93 0.69
C GLY A 23 -17.99 -18.20 1.41
N GLY A 24 -17.03 -18.95 1.95
CA GLY A 24 -17.27 -20.23 2.65
C GLY A 24 -17.44 -21.45 1.73
N GLN A 25 -17.48 -21.25 0.40
CA GLN A 25 -17.44 -22.35 -0.57
C GLN A 25 -16.00 -22.65 -1.01
N SER A 26 -15.79 -23.90 -1.38
CA SER A 26 -14.57 -24.36 -2.02
C SER A 26 -14.94 -25.35 -3.12
N HIS A 27 -14.11 -25.40 -4.15
CA HIS A 27 -14.17 -26.41 -5.19
C HIS A 27 -12.85 -27.15 -5.21
N SER A 28 -12.92 -28.46 -5.40
CA SER A 28 -11.78 -29.35 -5.32
C SER A 28 -11.71 -30.22 -6.57
N LEU A 29 -10.53 -30.27 -7.20
CA LEU A 29 -10.22 -31.17 -8.29
C LEU A 29 -9.28 -32.25 -7.80
N GLU A 30 -9.64 -33.51 -8.04
CA GLU A 30 -8.83 -34.67 -7.70
C GLU A 30 -7.92 -35.05 -8.86
N ILE A 31 -6.62 -35.17 -8.59
CA ILE A 31 -5.58 -35.46 -9.58
C ILE A 31 -4.77 -36.65 -9.10
N VAL A 32 -4.74 -37.72 -9.88
CA VAL A 32 -3.88 -38.88 -9.57
C VAL A 32 -2.52 -38.68 -10.20
N ALA A 33 -1.46 -38.70 -9.39
CA ALA A 33 -0.08 -38.52 -9.85
C ALA A 33 0.87 -39.56 -9.24
N GLN A 34 1.90 -39.93 -10.00
CA GLN A 34 3.01 -40.76 -9.53
C GLN A 34 4.09 -39.88 -8.88
N ALA A 35 4.82 -40.45 -7.92
CA ALA A 35 5.98 -39.78 -7.33
C ALA A 35 6.96 -39.30 -8.41
N GLY A 36 7.34 -38.03 -8.36
CA GLY A 36 8.21 -37.38 -9.34
C GLY A 36 7.50 -36.78 -10.56
N GLN A 37 6.18 -36.91 -10.70
CA GLN A 37 5.43 -36.21 -11.74
C GLN A 37 5.18 -34.74 -11.36
N LEU A 38 5.28 -33.85 -12.33
CA LEU A 38 4.78 -32.48 -12.26
C LEU A 38 3.25 -32.51 -12.29
N VAL A 39 2.64 -31.82 -11.33
CA VAL A 39 1.23 -31.44 -11.33
C VAL A 39 1.18 -29.93 -11.48
N ARG A 40 0.59 -29.44 -12.58
CA ARG A 40 0.41 -28.00 -12.84
C ARG A 40 -1.05 -27.67 -13.10
N ALA A 41 -1.58 -26.78 -12.27
CA ALA A 41 -2.89 -26.19 -12.41
C ALA A 41 -2.78 -24.68 -12.62
N ILE A 42 -3.67 -24.13 -13.44
CA ILE A 42 -3.82 -22.69 -13.68
C ILE A 42 -5.20 -22.27 -13.21
N VAL A 43 -5.28 -21.28 -12.33
CA VAL A 43 -6.50 -20.71 -11.75
C VAL A 43 -6.61 -19.27 -12.22
N VAL A 44 -7.44 -19.02 -13.22
CA VAL A 44 -7.69 -17.66 -13.71
C VAL A 44 -8.81 -17.04 -12.89
N GLU A 45 -8.49 -16.00 -12.13
CA GLU A 45 -9.42 -15.30 -11.25
C GLU A 45 -10.27 -14.29 -12.03
N ARG A 46 -11.59 -14.28 -11.81
CA ARG A 46 -12.51 -13.29 -12.40
C ARG A 46 -13.44 -12.73 -11.32
N GLY A 47 -12.98 -11.66 -10.65
CA GLY A 47 -13.82 -10.81 -9.80
C GLY A 47 -13.63 -10.94 -8.28
N ALA A 48 -12.77 -11.84 -7.78
CA ALA A 48 -12.30 -11.79 -6.39
C ALA A 48 -10.97 -12.54 -6.22
N ASP A 49 -10.20 -12.15 -5.20
CA ASP A 49 -8.96 -12.83 -4.78
C ASP A 49 -9.28 -14.27 -4.36
N LEU A 50 -8.63 -15.24 -5.01
CA LEU A 50 -8.76 -16.65 -4.67
C LEU A 50 -7.51 -17.15 -3.94
N THR A 51 -7.72 -18.21 -3.18
CA THR A 51 -6.67 -19.02 -2.59
C THR A 51 -6.74 -20.40 -3.23
N SER A 52 -5.60 -20.84 -3.75
CA SER A 52 -5.46 -22.14 -4.36
C SER A 52 -4.51 -22.99 -3.53
N THR A 53 -4.97 -24.16 -3.10
CA THR A 53 -4.20 -25.05 -2.22
C THR A 53 -4.10 -26.43 -2.85
N ILE A 54 -2.90 -26.99 -2.96
CA ILE A 54 -2.71 -28.40 -3.31
C ILE A 54 -2.50 -29.20 -2.03
N PHE A 55 -3.36 -30.19 -1.80
CA PHE A 55 -3.23 -31.17 -0.72
C PHE A 55 -2.62 -32.46 -1.24
N GLY A 56 -1.73 -33.04 -0.46
CA GLY A 56 -1.11 -34.34 -0.75
C GLY A 56 -2.04 -35.52 -0.43
N PRO A 57 -1.63 -36.76 -0.78
CA PRO A 57 -2.38 -37.97 -0.50
C PRO A 57 -2.63 -38.25 0.99
N ASP A 58 -1.83 -37.64 1.87
CA ASP A 58 -1.98 -37.69 3.33
C ASP A 58 -2.97 -36.62 3.88
N GLY A 59 -3.57 -35.83 3.00
CA GLY A 59 -4.51 -34.76 3.33
C GLY A 59 -3.85 -33.47 3.83
N LYS A 60 -2.51 -33.36 3.83
CA LYS A 60 -1.82 -32.15 4.27
C LYS A 60 -1.63 -31.15 3.13
N PRO A 61 -1.70 -29.83 3.40
CA PRO A 61 -1.40 -28.82 2.38
C PRO A 61 0.09 -28.88 2.03
N LEU A 62 0.39 -29.01 0.73
CA LEU A 62 1.74 -28.99 0.19
C LEU A 62 2.10 -27.63 -0.41
N LEU A 63 1.12 -26.92 -0.96
CA LEU A 63 1.28 -25.62 -1.57
C LEU A 63 0.01 -24.79 -1.37
N GLU A 64 0.15 -23.53 -0.98
CA GLU A 64 -0.92 -22.53 -0.96
C GLU A 64 -0.42 -21.30 -1.70
N THR A 65 -1.23 -20.78 -2.63
CA THR A 65 -1.00 -19.54 -3.38
C THR A 65 -2.21 -18.62 -3.22
N ARG A 66 -1.99 -17.31 -3.31
CA ARG A 66 -3.03 -16.27 -3.19
C ARG A 66 -2.90 -15.28 -4.34
N GLY A 67 -3.95 -15.09 -5.13
CA GLY A 67 -3.94 -14.14 -6.26
C GLY A 67 -2.98 -14.50 -7.40
N ARG A 68 -2.38 -15.69 -7.37
CA ARG A 68 -1.45 -16.18 -8.41
C ARG A 68 -2.15 -17.22 -9.26
N GLU A 69 -2.03 -17.07 -10.57
CA GLU A 69 -2.72 -17.96 -11.50
C GLU A 69 -2.11 -19.37 -11.51
N ARG A 70 -0.80 -19.53 -11.28
CA ARG A 70 -0.13 -20.82 -11.43
C ARG A 70 0.07 -21.54 -10.10
N VAL A 71 -0.26 -22.83 -10.09
CA VAL A 71 -0.10 -23.72 -8.93
C VAL A 71 0.56 -25.01 -9.41
N SER A 72 1.88 -25.09 -9.22
CA SER A 72 2.71 -26.18 -9.72
C SER A 72 3.45 -26.89 -8.58
N LEU A 73 3.56 -28.21 -8.61
CA LEU A 73 4.48 -28.97 -7.74
C LEU A 73 4.97 -30.27 -8.38
N ILE A 74 6.12 -30.79 -7.91
CA ILE A 74 6.52 -32.17 -8.16
C ILE A 74 5.92 -33.05 -7.07
N ALA A 75 5.12 -34.04 -7.46
CA ALA A 75 4.45 -34.97 -6.57
C ALA A 75 5.48 -35.72 -5.70
N PRO A 76 5.53 -35.50 -4.36
CA PRO A 76 6.50 -36.18 -3.50
C PRO A 76 6.22 -37.68 -3.36
N THR A 77 4.95 -38.09 -3.44
CA THR A 77 4.50 -39.48 -3.30
C THR A 77 3.48 -39.84 -4.37
N THR A 78 3.34 -41.14 -4.67
CA THR A 78 2.27 -41.61 -5.55
C THR A 78 0.94 -41.58 -4.80
N GLY A 79 -0.09 -40.97 -5.39
CA GLY A 79 -1.41 -40.94 -4.80
C GLY A 79 -2.35 -39.90 -5.42
N SER A 80 -3.44 -39.62 -4.70
CA SER A 80 -4.44 -38.63 -5.07
C SER A 80 -4.11 -37.27 -4.45
N TYR A 81 -3.97 -36.25 -5.29
CA TYR A 81 -3.74 -34.87 -4.92
C TYR A 81 -5.03 -34.07 -5.12
N ILE A 82 -5.32 -33.14 -4.21
CA ILE A 82 -6.53 -32.34 -4.28
C ILE A 82 -6.16 -30.88 -4.45
N VAL A 83 -6.51 -30.30 -5.61
CA VAL A 83 -6.40 -28.85 -5.84
C VAL A 83 -7.69 -28.21 -5.40
N THR A 84 -7.64 -27.44 -4.32
CA THR A 84 -8.79 -26.71 -3.81
C THR A 84 -8.68 -25.23 -4.14
N VAL A 85 -9.70 -24.68 -4.78
CA VAL A 85 -9.87 -23.24 -5.01
C VAL A 85 -10.97 -22.74 -4.10
N ARG A 86 -10.68 -21.69 -3.34
CA ARG A 86 -11.64 -21.04 -2.45
C ARG A 86 -11.44 -19.53 -2.49
N PRO A 87 -12.48 -18.71 -2.25
CA PRO A 87 -12.29 -17.30 -2.03
C PRO A 87 -11.41 -17.05 -0.80
N PHE A 88 -10.58 -16.00 -0.86
CA PHE A 88 -9.69 -15.64 0.25
C PHE A 88 -10.48 -15.31 1.52
N ALA A 89 -11.58 -14.56 1.39
CA ALA A 89 -12.44 -14.16 2.50
C ALA A 89 -13.65 -15.09 2.67
N ALA A 90 -14.03 -15.38 3.91
CA ALA A 90 -15.15 -16.28 4.23
C ALA A 90 -16.52 -15.72 3.84
N ASP A 91 -16.61 -14.42 3.63
CA ASP A 91 -17.75 -13.62 3.20
C ASP A 91 -17.55 -13.04 1.79
N ALA A 92 -16.55 -13.55 1.05
CA ALA A 92 -16.21 -13.04 -0.26
C ALA A 92 -17.42 -13.00 -1.20
N PRO A 93 -17.53 -11.97 -2.04
CA PRO A 93 -18.56 -11.89 -3.06
C PRO A 93 -18.44 -13.05 -4.04
N ARG A 94 -19.51 -13.26 -4.84
CA ARG A 94 -19.51 -14.27 -5.90
C ARG A 94 -18.39 -13.96 -6.89
N ALA A 95 -17.41 -14.86 -6.96
CA ALA A 95 -16.25 -14.80 -7.83
C ALA A 95 -16.38 -15.89 -8.90
N ARG A 96 -16.15 -15.54 -10.16
CA ARG A 96 -16.02 -16.55 -11.21
C ARG A 96 -14.56 -16.90 -11.36
N TYR A 97 -14.26 -18.14 -11.67
CA TYR A 97 -12.88 -18.53 -11.96
C TYR A 97 -12.86 -19.70 -12.92
N GLU A 98 -11.70 -19.87 -13.55
CA GLU A 98 -11.40 -20.96 -14.45
C GLU A 98 -10.22 -21.74 -13.88
N LEU A 99 -10.43 -23.01 -13.53
CA LEU A 99 -9.34 -23.93 -13.19
C LEU A 99 -9.03 -24.79 -14.41
N ARG A 100 -7.77 -24.75 -14.84
CA ARG A 100 -7.22 -25.53 -15.95
C ARG A 100 -6.15 -26.46 -15.44
N LEU A 101 -6.30 -27.77 -15.67
CA LEU A 101 -5.20 -28.71 -15.48
C LEU A 101 -4.30 -28.69 -16.72
N ASP A 102 -3.09 -28.16 -16.57
CA ASP A 102 -2.15 -27.97 -17.68
C ASP A 102 -1.26 -29.21 -17.90
N ALA A 103 -0.75 -29.79 -16.80
CA ALA A 103 0.16 -30.94 -16.90
C ALA A 103 0.05 -31.90 -15.72
N VAL A 104 0.06 -33.20 -16.03
CA VAL A 104 0.33 -34.33 -15.11
C VAL A 104 1.26 -35.30 -15.82
N ARG A 105 2.57 -35.08 -15.69
CA ARG A 105 3.60 -35.88 -16.40
C ARG A 105 4.96 -35.74 -15.71
N PHE A 106 5.92 -36.59 -16.05
CA PHE A 106 7.30 -36.35 -15.59
C PHE A 106 7.85 -35.02 -16.15
N PRO A 107 8.52 -34.22 -15.32
CA PRO A 107 9.04 -32.91 -15.73
C PRO A 107 10.22 -33.08 -16.69
N VAL A 108 10.37 -32.12 -17.60
CA VAL A 108 11.63 -31.90 -18.32
C VAL A 108 12.46 -30.83 -17.59
N ARG A 109 13.69 -30.58 -18.03
CA ARG A 109 14.59 -29.61 -17.39
C ARG A 109 13.95 -28.22 -17.30
N GLU A 110 13.26 -27.81 -18.36
CA GLU A 110 12.56 -26.53 -18.45
C GLU A 110 11.43 -26.42 -17.42
N ASP A 111 10.73 -27.53 -17.11
CA ASP A 111 9.70 -27.51 -16.07
C ASP A 111 10.30 -27.34 -14.68
N CYS A 112 11.43 -27.98 -14.39
CA CYS A 112 12.11 -27.84 -13.12
C CYS A 112 12.58 -26.39 -12.91
N LEU A 113 13.19 -25.79 -13.95
CA LEU A 113 13.61 -24.39 -13.91
C LEU A 113 12.41 -23.44 -13.73
N ARG A 114 11.30 -23.68 -14.45
CA ARG A 114 10.08 -22.87 -14.29
C ARG A 114 9.52 -22.99 -12.88
N LEU A 115 9.47 -24.21 -12.35
CA LEU A 115 8.99 -24.45 -10.99
C LEU A 115 9.89 -23.76 -9.95
N ASP A 116 11.21 -23.75 -10.14
CA ASP A 116 12.12 -23.01 -9.26
C ASP A 116 11.88 -21.49 -9.31
N ALA A 117 11.56 -20.95 -10.48
CA ALA A 117 11.20 -19.55 -10.64
C ALA A 117 9.85 -19.21 -9.98
N GLU A 118 8.81 -20.02 -10.23
CA GLU A 118 7.49 -19.89 -9.59
C GLU A 118 7.61 -19.99 -8.06
N ASN A 119 8.39 -20.93 -7.53
CA ASN A 119 8.63 -21.06 -6.10
C ASN A 119 9.36 -19.87 -5.50
N ALA A 120 10.29 -19.25 -6.25
CA ALA A 120 10.96 -18.04 -5.80
C ALA A 120 9.97 -16.87 -5.71
N VAL A 121 9.04 -16.71 -6.67
CA VAL A 121 7.95 -15.72 -6.56
C VAL A 121 7.11 -15.99 -5.32
N LEU A 122 6.66 -17.24 -5.11
CA LEU A 122 5.81 -17.58 -3.97
C LEU A 122 6.50 -17.39 -2.61
N GLU A 123 7.81 -17.64 -2.53
CA GLU A 123 8.58 -17.35 -1.33
C GLU A 123 8.71 -15.84 -1.09
N GLY A 124 8.86 -15.06 -2.17
CA GLY A 124 8.76 -13.61 -2.11
C GLY A 124 7.43 -13.14 -1.52
N ASP A 125 6.31 -13.64 -2.06
CA ASP A 125 4.96 -13.29 -1.63
C ASP A 125 4.77 -13.58 -0.12
N ARG A 126 5.27 -14.72 0.36
CA ARG A 126 5.20 -15.12 1.78
C ARG A 126 6.03 -14.21 2.68
N LEU A 127 7.20 -13.79 2.22
CA LEU A 127 8.06 -12.88 2.98
C LEU A 127 7.40 -11.51 3.14
N GLU A 128 6.68 -11.02 2.11
CA GLU A 128 5.95 -9.76 2.17
C GLU A 128 4.83 -9.73 3.21
N GLU A 129 4.23 -10.88 3.56
CA GLU A 129 3.16 -10.93 4.57
C GLU A 129 3.59 -10.39 5.95
N ASN A 130 4.89 -10.40 6.25
CA ASN A 130 5.44 -9.92 7.51
C ASN A 130 5.75 -8.41 7.53
N ASP A 131 5.70 -7.74 6.37
CA ASP A 131 5.89 -6.29 6.14
C ASP A 131 7.05 -5.64 6.95
N SER A 132 8.12 -6.41 7.19
CA SER A 132 9.33 -5.94 7.84
C SER A 132 10.38 -5.56 6.80
N ALA A 133 11.20 -4.55 7.07
CA ALA A 133 12.26 -4.14 6.15
C ALA A 133 13.22 -5.30 5.79
N ALA A 134 13.48 -6.20 6.74
CA ALA A 134 14.30 -7.39 6.50
C ALA A 134 13.59 -8.39 5.57
N CYS A 135 12.30 -8.61 5.77
CA CYS A 135 11.50 -9.49 4.94
C CYS A 135 11.33 -8.94 3.52
N LEU A 136 11.08 -7.64 3.36
CA LEU A 136 11.03 -6.98 2.03
C LEU A 136 12.36 -7.13 1.29
N LYS A 137 13.49 -6.99 1.98
CA LYS A 137 14.80 -7.20 1.35
C LYS A 137 14.99 -8.65 0.89
N GLN A 138 14.55 -9.63 1.69
CA GLN A 138 14.60 -11.04 1.31
C GLN A 138 13.64 -11.34 0.15
N ALA A 139 12.43 -10.78 0.16
CA ALA A 139 11.46 -10.91 -0.93
C ALA A 139 12.05 -10.40 -2.25
N GLY A 140 12.67 -9.22 -2.24
CA GLY A 140 13.36 -8.68 -3.42
C GLY A 140 14.48 -9.58 -3.95
N LEU A 141 15.19 -10.33 -3.09
CA LEU A 141 16.17 -11.32 -3.54
C LEU A 141 15.49 -12.52 -4.21
N GLN A 142 14.35 -12.97 -3.70
CA GLN A 142 13.60 -14.07 -4.30
C GLN A 142 13.00 -13.68 -5.65
N TYR A 143 12.41 -12.49 -5.78
CA TYR A 143 11.91 -12.02 -7.08
C TYR A 143 13.03 -11.83 -8.10
N ARG A 144 14.19 -11.32 -7.70
CA ARG A 144 15.34 -11.23 -8.60
C ARG A 144 15.79 -12.62 -9.08
N ARG A 145 15.84 -13.60 -8.18
CA ARG A 145 16.10 -14.99 -8.55
C ARG A 145 15.04 -15.53 -9.52
N ALA A 146 13.76 -15.19 -9.33
CA ALA A 146 12.70 -15.57 -10.25
C ALA A 146 12.89 -14.96 -11.64
N VAL A 147 13.28 -13.68 -11.73
CA VAL A 147 13.63 -13.01 -12.99
C VAL A 147 14.78 -13.75 -13.68
N ASP A 148 15.90 -13.99 -12.99
CA ASP A 148 17.07 -14.67 -13.56
C ASP A 148 16.72 -16.06 -14.11
N LEU A 149 15.88 -16.82 -13.40
CA LEU A 149 15.44 -18.15 -13.83
C LEU A 149 14.46 -18.08 -15.01
N ALA A 150 13.55 -17.10 -15.02
CA ALA A 150 12.60 -16.90 -16.11
C ALA A 150 13.29 -16.39 -17.39
N ASP A 151 14.33 -15.57 -17.27
CA ASP A 151 15.21 -15.15 -18.36
C ASP A 151 15.90 -16.34 -19.04
N LEU A 152 16.42 -17.29 -18.25
CA LEU A 152 17.01 -18.53 -18.78
C LEU A 152 16.02 -19.38 -19.58
N LEU A 153 14.72 -19.24 -19.30
CA LEU A 153 13.65 -19.94 -20.01
C LEU A 153 13.12 -19.16 -21.22
N GLY A 154 13.43 -17.87 -21.33
CA GLY A 154 12.75 -16.96 -22.25
C GLY A 154 11.25 -16.80 -21.94
N ASP A 155 10.86 -16.97 -20.67
CA ASP A 155 9.47 -16.91 -20.23
C ASP A 155 9.06 -15.47 -19.90
N HIS A 156 8.81 -14.68 -20.94
CA HIS A 156 8.47 -13.26 -20.85
C HIS A 156 7.24 -12.96 -19.96
N ALA A 157 6.29 -13.88 -19.83
CA ALA A 157 5.15 -13.68 -18.92
C ALA A 157 5.62 -13.73 -17.46
N LEU A 158 6.39 -14.76 -17.10
CA LEU A 158 6.93 -14.90 -15.75
C LEU A 158 7.97 -13.82 -15.41
N ILE A 159 8.79 -13.39 -16.38
CA ILE A 159 9.68 -12.24 -16.23
C ILE A 159 8.86 -11.00 -15.87
N SER A 160 7.80 -10.70 -16.62
CA SER A 160 6.94 -9.54 -16.35
C SER A 160 6.32 -9.60 -14.96
N GLU A 161 5.77 -10.75 -14.55
CA GLU A 161 5.17 -10.92 -13.22
C GLU A 161 6.20 -10.70 -12.09
N ALA A 162 7.39 -11.29 -12.22
CA ALA A 162 8.44 -11.17 -11.21
C ALA A 162 9.03 -9.75 -11.14
N LEU A 163 9.17 -9.06 -12.29
CA LEU A 163 9.60 -7.66 -12.34
C LEU A 163 8.59 -6.72 -11.69
N ILE A 164 7.28 -6.96 -11.86
CA ILE A 164 6.24 -6.18 -11.17
C ILE A 164 6.41 -6.35 -9.66
N SER A 165 6.46 -7.58 -9.14
CA SER A 165 6.61 -7.80 -7.69
C SER A 165 7.93 -7.24 -7.15
N LEU A 166 9.03 -7.37 -7.89
CA LEU A 166 10.31 -6.75 -7.51
C LEU A 166 10.23 -5.21 -7.48
N GLY A 167 9.56 -4.60 -8.46
CA GLY A 167 9.35 -3.16 -8.53
C GLY A 167 8.47 -2.63 -7.39
N GLU A 168 7.47 -3.38 -6.96
CA GLU A 168 6.63 -3.05 -5.81
C GLU A 168 7.45 -3.02 -4.52
N VAL A 169 8.27 -4.05 -4.29
CA VAL A 169 9.18 -4.11 -3.14
C VAL A 169 10.19 -2.95 -3.15
N GLN A 170 10.79 -2.66 -4.30
CA GLN A 170 11.72 -1.52 -4.42
C GLN A 170 11.02 -0.18 -4.17
N SER A 171 9.79 -0.02 -4.67
CA SER A 171 8.98 1.16 -4.40
C SER A 171 8.69 1.31 -2.91
N ALA A 172 8.33 0.22 -2.23
CA ALA A 172 8.10 0.20 -0.78
C ALA A 172 9.37 0.52 0.03
N GLN A 173 10.55 0.17 -0.48
CA GLN A 173 11.85 0.51 0.09
C GLN A 173 12.30 1.96 -0.22
N GLY A 174 11.57 2.69 -1.06
CA GLY A 174 11.89 4.06 -1.49
C GLY A 174 12.86 4.13 -2.67
N GLU A 175 13.21 3.01 -3.30
CA GLU A 175 14.07 2.92 -4.50
C GLU A 175 13.27 3.23 -5.78
N LEU A 176 12.61 4.39 -5.81
CA LEU A 176 11.61 4.74 -6.84
C LEU A 176 12.15 4.69 -8.27
N ARG A 177 13.40 5.11 -8.50
CA ARG A 177 13.98 5.08 -9.85
C ARG A 177 14.27 3.65 -10.34
N GLY A 178 14.76 2.77 -9.47
CA GLY A 178 14.94 1.36 -9.82
C GLY A 178 13.61 0.69 -10.12
N ALA A 179 12.57 1.02 -9.36
CA ALA A 179 11.22 0.53 -9.64
C ALA A 179 10.68 0.97 -11.00
N VAL A 180 10.97 2.20 -11.46
CA VAL A 180 10.60 2.66 -12.82
C VAL A 180 11.21 1.75 -13.88
N ASP A 181 12.49 1.44 -13.77
CA ASP A 181 13.19 0.58 -14.74
C ASP A 181 12.56 -0.82 -14.77
N LEU A 182 12.30 -1.40 -13.60
CA LEU A 182 11.69 -2.73 -13.48
C LEU A 182 10.28 -2.78 -14.08
N PHE A 183 9.42 -1.80 -13.79
CA PHE A 183 8.07 -1.78 -14.34
C PHE A 183 8.06 -1.46 -15.84
N ALA A 184 9.03 -0.70 -16.35
CA ALA A 184 9.19 -0.47 -17.78
C ALA A 184 9.57 -1.76 -18.51
N ASP A 185 10.52 -2.52 -17.96
CA ASP A 185 10.93 -3.82 -18.48
C ASP A 185 9.78 -4.83 -18.41
N ALA A 186 9.00 -4.84 -17.32
CA ALA A 186 7.79 -5.65 -17.22
C ALA A 186 6.79 -5.35 -18.35
N ALA A 187 6.52 -4.07 -18.63
CA ALA A 187 5.62 -3.67 -19.71
C ALA A 187 6.13 -4.12 -21.10
N VAL A 188 7.45 -4.11 -21.34
CA VAL A 188 8.04 -4.63 -22.60
C VAL A 188 7.85 -6.14 -22.72
N ASN A 189 8.11 -6.87 -21.64
CA ASN A 189 7.91 -8.32 -21.60
C ASN A 189 6.44 -8.71 -21.81
N ALA A 190 5.50 -8.02 -21.16
CA ALA A 190 4.06 -8.20 -21.35
C ALA A 190 3.63 -7.99 -22.81
N ARG A 191 4.13 -6.94 -23.48
CA ARG A 191 3.87 -6.69 -24.91
C ARG A 191 4.43 -7.79 -25.80
N THR A 192 5.59 -8.35 -25.44
CA THR A 192 6.25 -9.42 -26.20
C THR A 192 5.38 -10.67 -26.26
N VAL A 193 4.71 -11.01 -25.15
CA VAL A 193 3.75 -12.13 -25.08
C VAL A 193 2.32 -11.75 -25.45
N ARG A 194 2.08 -10.46 -25.76
CA ARG A 194 0.76 -9.90 -26.08
C ARG A 194 -0.26 -10.12 -24.97
N ASP A 195 0.17 -9.95 -23.73
CA ASP A 195 -0.68 -10.02 -22.55
C ASP A 195 -1.11 -8.60 -22.12
N PRO A 196 -2.35 -8.17 -22.47
CA PRO A 196 -2.83 -6.84 -22.11
C PRO A 196 -3.04 -6.67 -20.59
N ALA A 197 -3.32 -7.74 -19.84
CA ALA A 197 -3.54 -7.64 -18.40
C ALA A 197 -2.21 -7.35 -17.68
N LEU A 198 -1.14 -8.07 -18.04
CA LEU A 198 0.20 -7.79 -17.54
C LEU A 198 0.70 -6.41 -17.97
N GLU A 199 0.45 -6.00 -19.21
CA GLU A 199 0.82 -4.67 -19.69
C GLU A 199 0.12 -3.57 -18.87
N ALA A 200 -1.19 -3.69 -18.67
CA ALA A 200 -1.97 -2.73 -17.88
C ALA A 200 -1.49 -2.66 -16.42
N SER A 201 -1.13 -3.80 -15.83
CA SER A 201 -0.57 -3.86 -14.47
C SER A 201 0.77 -3.10 -14.39
N ALA A 202 1.72 -3.42 -15.26
CA ALA A 202 3.01 -2.72 -15.31
C ALA A 202 2.85 -1.21 -15.55
N LEU A 203 1.94 -0.79 -16.44
CA LEU A 203 1.64 0.62 -16.70
C LEU A 203 0.99 1.31 -15.50
N TYR A 204 0.11 0.63 -14.77
CA TYR A 204 -0.50 1.15 -13.54
C TYR A 204 0.57 1.43 -12.47
N HIS A 205 1.50 0.49 -12.26
CA HIS A 205 2.58 0.66 -11.30
C HIS A 205 3.58 1.74 -11.73
N LEU A 206 3.98 1.77 -13.01
CA LEU A 206 4.76 2.88 -13.58
C LEU A 206 4.11 4.23 -13.32
N GLY A 207 2.82 4.35 -13.64
CA GLY A 207 2.07 5.57 -13.45
C GLY A 207 2.04 6.02 -11.99
N SER A 208 1.88 5.07 -11.07
CA SER A 208 1.91 5.32 -9.63
C SER A 208 3.27 5.84 -9.16
N VAL A 209 4.37 5.20 -9.58
CA VAL A 209 5.74 5.61 -9.20
C VAL A 209 6.14 6.94 -9.82
N TYR A 210 5.81 7.20 -11.08
CA TYR A 210 6.04 8.52 -11.68
C TYR A 210 5.35 9.63 -10.90
N GLY A 211 4.14 9.38 -10.40
CA GLY A 211 3.45 10.33 -9.54
C GLY A 211 4.18 10.58 -8.22
N SER A 212 4.73 9.54 -7.59
CA SER A 212 5.56 9.67 -6.39
C SER A 212 6.88 10.42 -6.66
N LEU A 213 7.43 10.34 -7.88
CA LEU A 213 8.60 11.11 -8.32
C LEU A 213 8.27 12.57 -8.69
N GLY A 214 6.99 12.95 -8.74
CA GLY A 214 6.54 14.27 -9.21
C GLY A 214 6.54 14.43 -10.73
N GLU A 215 6.73 13.34 -11.48
CA GLU A 215 6.69 13.32 -12.95
C GLU A 215 5.24 13.22 -13.45
N THR A 216 4.49 14.29 -13.22
CA THR A 216 3.03 14.34 -13.40
C THR A 216 2.58 13.92 -14.82
N GLY A 217 3.25 14.40 -15.87
CA GLY A 217 2.88 14.10 -17.26
C GLY A 217 3.03 12.60 -17.60
N SER A 218 4.15 12.00 -17.20
CA SER A 218 4.41 10.57 -17.36
C SER A 218 3.39 9.74 -16.58
N SER A 219 3.09 10.16 -15.34
CA SER A 219 2.09 9.50 -14.49
C SER A 219 0.71 9.45 -15.14
N PHE A 220 0.19 10.60 -15.60
CA PHE A 220 -1.09 10.66 -16.29
C PHE A 220 -1.12 9.78 -17.52
N HIS A 221 -0.10 9.88 -18.37
CA HIS A 221 -0.03 9.08 -19.60
C HIS A 221 -0.11 7.57 -19.29
N LYS A 222 0.70 7.07 -18.36
CA LYS A 222 0.72 5.63 -18.02
C LYS A 222 -0.58 5.16 -17.38
N LEU A 223 -1.14 5.92 -16.43
CA LEU A 223 -2.40 5.57 -15.76
C LEU A 223 -3.59 5.61 -16.73
N THR A 224 -3.65 6.58 -17.64
CA THR A 224 -4.71 6.65 -18.65
C THR A 224 -4.62 5.49 -19.64
N THR A 225 -3.41 5.10 -20.06
CA THR A 225 -3.24 3.90 -20.91
C THR A 225 -3.66 2.62 -20.18
N ALA A 226 -3.22 2.42 -18.94
CA ALA A 226 -3.63 1.27 -18.12
C ALA A 226 -5.16 1.21 -17.95
N LEU A 227 -5.79 2.35 -17.65
CA LEU A 227 -7.24 2.44 -17.51
C LEU A 227 -7.98 2.05 -18.79
N GLN A 228 -7.49 2.47 -19.96
CA GLN A 228 -8.11 2.09 -21.22
C GLN A 228 -8.04 0.59 -21.44
N ILE A 229 -6.90 -0.04 -21.17
CA ILE A 229 -6.75 -1.50 -21.30
C ILE A 229 -7.69 -2.22 -20.31
N TYR A 230 -7.77 -1.78 -19.06
CA TYR A 230 -8.70 -2.38 -18.09
C TYR A 230 -10.19 -2.18 -18.46
N ARG A 231 -10.53 -1.10 -19.16
CA ARG A 231 -11.87 -0.91 -19.75
C ARG A 231 -12.14 -1.92 -20.85
N ASP A 232 -11.18 -2.10 -21.75
CA ASP A 232 -11.30 -3.05 -22.87
C ASP A 232 -11.38 -4.51 -22.36
N LEU A 233 -10.68 -4.83 -21.26
CA LEU A 233 -10.77 -6.12 -20.57
C LEU A 233 -12.04 -6.29 -19.73
N GLY A 234 -12.77 -5.22 -19.44
CA GLY A 234 -13.93 -5.24 -18.55
C GLY A 234 -13.59 -5.46 -17.06
N ASP A 235 -12.33 -5.27 -16.65
CA ASP A 235 -11.92 -5.42 -15.24
C ASP A 235 -12.31 -4.18 -14.42
N ILE A 236 -13.56 -4.14 -13.97
CA ILE A 236 -14.11 -3.02 -13.19
C ILE A 236 -13.37 -2.77 -11.87
N ARG A 237 -12.69 -3.78 -11.31
CA ARG A 237 -11.94 -3.65 -10.05
C ARG A 237 -10.65 -2.86 -10.31
N LEU A 238 -9.86 -3.28 -11.30
CA LEU A 238 -8.63 -2.60 -11.68
C LEU A 238 -8.89 -1.23 -12.34
N GLN A 239 -10.03 -1.06 -13.02
CA GLN A 239 -10.52 0.26 -13.41
C GLN A 239 -10.68 1.18 -12.18
N GLY A 240 -11.38 0.72 -11.14
CA GLY A 240 -11.57 1.50 -9.91
C GLY A 240 -10.24 1.90 -9.23
N ALA A 241 -9.29 0.95 -9.12
CA ALA A 241 -7.96 1.22 -8.58
C ALA A 241 -7.20 2.28 -9.41
N THR A 242 -7.24 2.15 -10.74
CA THR A 242 -6.54 3.08 -11.66
C THR A 242 -7.18 4.47 -11.64
N ILE A 243 -8.50 4.56 -11.56
CA ILE A 243 -9.22 5.84 -11.43
C ILE A 243 -8.90 6.51 -10.10
N ASN A 244 -8.81 5.75 -9.00
CA ASN A 244 -8.35 6.30 -7.72
C ASN A 244 -6.91 6.84 -7.82
N ALA A 245 -6.01 6.15 -8.52
CA ALA A 245 -4.64 6.65 -8.75
C ALA A 245 -4.63 7.95 -9.58
N LEU A 246 -5.46 8.05 -10.63
CA LEU A 246 -5.64 9.30 -11.39
C LEU A 246 -6.21 10.42 -10.53
N ALA A 247 -7.17 10.12 -9.66
CA ALA A 247 -7.75 11.11 -8.74
C ALA A 247 -6.70 11.69 -7.78
N ILE A 248 -5.76 10.87 -7.30
CA ILE A 248 -4.61 11.35 -6.51
C ILE A 248 -3.79 12.34 -7.35
N ARG A 249 -3.50 12.03 -8.63
CA ARG A 249 -2.75 12.94 -9.52
C ARG A 249 -3.47 14.25 -9.78
N PHE A 250 -4.78 14.23 -9.99
CA PHE A 250 -5.57 15.46 -10.12
C PHE A 250 -5.56 16.28 -8.82
N LYS A 251 -5.62 15.62 -7.65
CA LYS A 251 -5.47 16.31 -6.36
C LYS A 251 -4.09 16.97 -6.24
N ASP A 252 -3.03 16.27 -6.64
CA ASP A 252 -1.64 16.75 -6.54
C ASP A 252 -1.41 18.04 -7.37
N ILE A 253 -2.11 18.21 -8.50
CA ILE A 253 -2.08 19.44 -9.31
C ILE A 253 -3.11 20.50 -8.92
N GLY A 254 -3.89 20.28 -7.86
CA GLY A 254 -4.89 21.22 -7.36
C GLY A 254 -6.28 21.13 -8.02
N GLU A 255 -6.48 20.21 -8.96
CA GLU A 255 -7.76 19.96 -9.65
C GLU A 255 -8.74 19.16 -8.77
N THR A 256 -9.10 19.73 -7.62
CA THR A 256 -9.85 19.02 -6.56
C THR A 256 -11.26 18.61 -6.98
N THR A 257 -11.91 19.34 -7.89
CA THR A 257 -13.25 19.00 -8.42
C THR A 257 -13.20 17.73 -9.27
N THR A 258 -12.23 17.66 -10.18
CA THR A 258 -11.97 16.46 -11.00
C THR A 258 -11.56 15.29 -10.12
N ALA A 259 -10.68 15.51 -9.14
CA ALA A 259 -10.28 14.48 -8.19
C ALA A 259 -11.49 13.92 -7.41
N LEU A 260 -12.40 14.78 -6.93
CA LEU A 260 -13.60 14.35 -6.21
C LEU A 260 -14.54 13.50 -7.09
N ALA A 261 -14.74 13.90 -8.35
CA ALA A 261 -15.54 13.13 -9.30
C ALA A 261 -14.94 11.74 -9.51
N LEU A 262 -13.62 11.67 -9.75
CA LEU A 262 -12.91 10.40 -9.96
C LEU A 262 -12.89 9.51 -8.71
N TYR A 263 -12.69 10.05 -7.50
CA TYR A 263 -12.80 9.24 -6.28
C TYR A 263 -14.21 8.70 -6.07
N THR A 264 -15.23 9.49 -6.41
CA THR A 264 -16.64 9.03 -6.34
C THR A 264 -16.91 7.92 -7.35
N GLU A 265 -16.38 8.04 -8.57
CA GLU A 265 -16.43 6.98 -9.59
C GLU A 265 -15.70 5.72 -9.12
N ALA A 266 -14.47 5.85 -8.61
CA ALA A 266 -13.71 4.73 -8.06
C ALA A 266 -14.45 4.03 -6.90
N LEU A 267 -15.09 4.79 -6.00
CA LEU A 267 -15.92 4.24 -4.94
C LEU A 267 -17.14 3.48 -5.51
N SER A 268 -17.77 4.00 -6.56
CA SER A 268 -18.90 3.33 -7.20
C SER A 268 -18.49 2.01 -7.86
N LEU A 269 -17.32 1.98 -8.52
CA LEU A 269 -16.74 0.77 -9.09
C LEU A 269 -16.35 -0.23 -8.00
N ALA A 270 -15.71 0.22 -6.93
CA ALA A 270 -15.36 -0.63 -5.79
C ALA A 270 -16.60 -1.25 -5.13
N ARG A 271 -17.72 -0.52 -5.06
CA ARG A 271 -19.00 -1.06 -4.59
C ARG A 271 -19.59 -2.07 -5.59
N ALA A 272 -19.53 -1.76 -6.88
CA ALA A 272 -20.04 -2.63 -7.94
C ALA A 272 -19.26 -3.96 -8.05
N SER A 273 -17.94 -3.90 -7.94
CA SER A 273 -17.04 -5.06 -7.88
C SER A 273 -17.02 -5.74 -6.51
N ARG A 274 -17.65 -5.11 -5.49
CA ARG A 274 -17.65 -5.54 -4.09
C ARG A 274 -16.23 -5.67 -3.51
N ASP A 275 -15.31 -4.82 -3.99
CA ASP A 275 -13.98 -4.67 -3.43
C ASP A 275 -14.05 -3.91 -2.10
N VAL A 276 -14.23 -4.65 -1.01
CA VAL A 276 -14.30 -4.10 0.36
C VAL A 276 -13.00 -3.44 0.81
N ARG A 277 -11.86 -3.73 0.17
CA ARG A 277 -10.56 -3.15 0.52
C ARG A 277 -10.36 -1.78 -0.13
N ALA A 278 -10.86 -1.59 -1.34
CA ALA A 278 -10.74 -0.31 -2.07
C ALA A 278 -11.74 0.75 -1.57
N GLN A 279 -12.95 0.35 -1.15
CA GLN A 279 -14.00 1.26 -0.68
C GLN A 279 -13.55 2.25 0.42
N PRO A 280 -12.95 1.82 1.54
CA PRO A 280 -12.61 2.74 2.63
C PRO A 280 -11.45 3.68 2.27
N ALA A 281 -10.55 3.27 1.36
CA ALA A 281 -9.51 4.16 0.85
C ALA A 281 -10.11 5.31 0.02
N ALA A 282 -11.06 5.01 -0.87
CA ALA A 282 -11.76 6.02 -1.65
C ALA A 282 -12.59 6.97 -0.75
N LEU A 283 -13.29 6.43 0.25
CA LEU A 283 -14.01 7.23 1.26
C LEU A 283 -13.07 8.16 2.02
N ASN A 284 -11.92 7.66 2.50
CA ASN A 284 -10.92 8.52 3.14
C ASN A 284 -10.41 9.62 2.21
N ASN A 285 -10.16 9.32 0.94
CA ASN A 285 -9.69 10.32 -0.02
C ASN A 285 -10.74 11.40 -0.30
N ILE A 286 -12.02 11.03 -0.42
CA ILE A 286 -13.14 11.97 -0.50
C ILE A 286 -13.23 12.81 0.76
N GLY A 287 -13.13 12.19 1.94
CA GLY A 287 -13.15 12.88 3.23
C GLY A 287 -12.02 13.89 3.36
N ASN A 288 -10.81 13.56 2.91
CA ASN A 288 -9.67 14.47 2.88
C ASN A 288 -9.93 15.68 1.97
N LEU A 289 -10.54 15.49 0.79
CA LEU A 289 -10.89 16.62 -0.08
C LEU A 289 -11.92 17.56 0.56
N TYR A 290 -12.91 17.02 1.27
CA TYR A 290 -13.86 17.86 2.02
C TYR A 290 -13.18 18.57 3.20
N TYR A 291 -12.27 17.90 3.90
CA TYR A 291 -11.47 18.51 4.96
C TYR A 291 -10.64 19.68 4.43
N ASP A 292 -9.91 19.49 3.32
CA ASP A 292 -9.09 20.51 2.66
C ASP A 292 -9.93 21.74 2.22
N ARG A 293 -11.24 21.55 2.00
CA ARG A 293 -12.20 22.62 1.64
C ARG A 293 -12.89 23.28 2.84
N GLY A 294 -12.65 22.81 4.08
CA GLY A 294 -13.35 23.26 5.28
C GLY A 294 -14.75 22.67 5.46
N SER A 295 -15.18 21.75 4.60
CA SER A 295 -16.46 21.02 4.68
C SER A 295 -16.35 19.86 5.69
N TRP A 296 -16.18 20.21 6.97
CA TRP A 296 -15.86 19.24 8.02
C TRP A 296 -16.96 18.20 8.29
N GLN A 297 -18.22 18.55 8.07
CA GLN A 297 -19.34 17.62 8.28
C GLN A 297 -19.32 16.50 7.23
N GLU A 298 -19.14 16.84 5.97
CA GLU A 298 -19.02 15.91 4.85
C GLU A 298 -17.75 15.06 4.98
N ALA A 299 -16.66 15.65 5.45
CA ALA A 299 -15.43 14.91 5.76
C ALA A 299 -15.67 13.85 6.83
N LEU A 300 -16.28 14.23 7.97
CA LEU A 300 -16.65 13.30 9.04
C LEU A 300 -17.54 12.17 8.55
N GLN A 301 -18.57 12.47 7.74
CA GLN A 301 -19.47 11.44 7.19
C GLN A 301 -18.72 10.38 6.37
N ASN A 302 -17.74 10.79 5.57
CA ASN A 302 -16.93 9.87 4.77
C ASN A 302 -15.98 9.05 5.64
N PHE A 303 -15.29 9.68 6.60
CA PHE A 303 -14.41 8.97 7.54
C PHE A 303 -15.17 7.97 8.42
N GLN A 304 -16.37 8.33 8.89
CA GLN A 304 -17.23 7.44 9.67
C GLN A 304 -17.75 6.25 8.87
N GLN A 305 -17.94 6.40 7.55
CA GLN A 305 -18.26 5.27 6.66
C GLN A 305 -17.05 4.36 6.42
N ALA A 306 -15.83 4.91 6.33
CA ALA A 306 -14.62 4.13 6.08
C ALA A 306 -14.20 3.26 7.29
N LEU A 307 -14.36 3.80 8.50
CA LEU A 307 -13.88 3.20 9.75
C LEU A 307 -14.36 1.75 10.01
N PRO A 308 -15.67 1.42 9.93
CA PRO A 308 -16.12 0.05 10.15
C PRO A 308 -15.54 -0.93 9.12
N ILE A 309 -15.34 -0.51 7.87
CA ILE A 309 -14.79 -1.36 6.81
C ILE A 309 -13.29 -1.63 7.05
N PHE A 310 -12.51 -0.63 7.48
CA PHE A 310 -11.11 -0.86 7.86
C PHE A 310 -10.99 -1.83 9.06
N ARG A 311 -11.91 -1.77 10.01
CA ARG A 311 -11.97 -2.71 11.15
C ARG A 311 -12.29 -4.12 10.69
N GLU A 312 -13.30 -4.28 9.85
CA GLU A 312 -13.72 -5.56 9.27
C GLU A 312 -12.60 -6.22 8.47
N THR A 313 -11.93 -5.44 7.61
CA THR A 313 -10.79 -5.88 6.80
C THR A 313 -9.48 -5.98 7.59
N LYS A 314 -9.49 -5.67 8.90
CA LYS A 314 -8.32 -5.66 9.79
C LYS A 314 -7.16 -4.78 9.29
N ASN A 315 -7.45 -3.77 8.48
CA ASN A 315 -6.45 -2.83 7.99
C ASN A 315 -6.18 -1.76 9.06
N ARG A 316 -5.28 -2.08 9.99
CA ARG A 316 -4.90 -1.21 11.11
C ARG A 316 -4.30 0.12 10.67
N ARG A 317 -3.57 0.16 9.55
CA ARG A 317 -2.98 1.40 9.02
C ARG A 317 -4.07 2.35 8.51
N GLY A 318 -5.01 1.83 7.74
CA GLY A 318 -6.18 2.56 7.27
C GLY A 318 -7.04 3.06 8.43
N GLU A 319 -7.31 2.22 9.41
CA GLU A 319 -8.04 2.59 10.63
C GLU A 319 -7.34 3.73 11.40
N ALA A 320 -6.03 3.62 11.62
CA ALA A 320 -5.24 4.65 12.28
C ALA A 320 -5.31 5.99 11.54
N ALA A 321 -5.17 5.97 10.21
CA ALA A 321 -5.24 7.17 9.38
C ALA A 321 -6.63 7.83 9.44
N THR A 322 -7.71 7.04 9.37
CA THR A 322 -9.09 7.55 9.48
C THR A 322 -9.34 8.19 10.86
N LEU A 323 -8.93 7.52 11.94
CA LEU A 323 -9.08 8.06 13.30
C LEU A 323 -8.28 9.35 13.47
N TYR A 324 -7.04 9.39 12.97
CA TYR A 324 -6.22 10.60 12.96
C TYR A 324 -6.95 11.75 12.25
N ASN A 325 -7.53 11.51 11.08
CA ASN A 325 -8.26 12.54 10.32
C ASN A 325 -9.53 13.03 11.04
N ILE A 326 -10.26 12.15 11.73
CA ILE A 326 -11.39 12.54 12.58
C ILE A 326 -10.89 13.43 13.73
N GLY A 327 -9.77 13.07 14.36
CA GLY A 327 -9.12 13.87 15.39
C GLY A 327 -8.72 15.26 14.87
N LEU A 328 -8.19 15.37 13.65
CA LEU A 328 -7.88 16.66 13.03
C LEU A 328 -9.11 17.55 12.92
N ILE A 329 -10.25 17.02 12.49
CA ILE A 329 -11.48 17.82 12.37
C ILE A 329 -11.89 18.40 13.72
N TYR A 330 -11.89 17.59 14.78
CA TYR A 330 -12.23 18.10 16.11
C TYR A 330 -11.19 19.09 16.64
N HIS A 331 -9.91 18.92 16.30
CA HIS A 331 -8.86 19.87 16.67
C HIS A 331 -9.10 21.23 15.97
N GLU A 332 -9.37 21.25 14.67
CA GLU A 332 -9.66 22.48 13.90
C GLU A 332 -10.94 23.19 14.39
N GLN A 333 -11.89 22.44 14.95
CA GLN A 333 -13.09 22.99 15.58
C GLN A 333 -12.84 23.55 17.00
N GLY A 334 -11.62 23.43 17.53
CA GLY A 334 -11.28 23.80 18.91
C GLY A 334 -11.79 22.79 19.96
N GLU A 335 -12.37 21.67 19.54
CA GLU A 335 -12.91 20.62 20.40
C GLU A 335 -11.81 19.65 20.86
N LEU A 336 -10.76 20.17 21.51
CA LEU A 336 -9.55 19.42 21.91
C LEU A 336 -9.87 18.15 22.70
N GLN A 337 -10.84 18.22 23.63
CA GLN A 337 -11.25 17.09 24.45
C GLN A 337 -11.88 15.95 23.64
N ARG A 338 -12.48 16.26 22.47
CA ARG A 338 -12.97 15.25 21.53
C ARG A 338 -11.88 14.73 20.61
N ALA A 339 -10.91 15.56 20.25
CA ALA A 339 -9.81 15.19 19.36
C ALA A 339 -8.84 14.19 20.00
N LEU A 340 -8.46 14.41 21.26
CA LEU A 340 -7.44 13.62 21.98
C LEU A 340 -7.70 12.10 21.94
N PRO A 341 -8.91 11.57 22.26
CA PRO A 341 -9.18 10.14 22.18
C PRO A 341 -8.91 9.54 20.80
N PHE A 342 -9.23 10.27 19.72
CA PHE A 342 -8.98 9.79 18.34
C PHE A 342 -7.49 9.73 18.03
N PHE A 343 -6.72 10.74 18.42
CA PHE A 343 -5.26 10.72 18.24
C PHE A 343 -4.59 9.60 19.05
N HIS A 344 -5.05 9.32 20.26
CA HIS A 344 -4.54 8.21 21.08
C HIS A 344 -4.84 6.83 20.48
N GLN A 345 -6.07 6.62 19.99
CA GLN A 345 -6.44 5.38 19.32
C GLN A 345 -5.62 5.20 18.03
N ALA A 346 -5.49 6.25 17.21
CA ALA A 346 -4.68 6.25 16.01
C ALA A 346 -3.20 5.95 16.32
N LEU A 347 -2.64 6.56 17.37
CA LEU A 347 -1.26 6.31 17.83
C LEU A 347 -1.05 4.83 18.20
N THR A 348 -2.00 4.26 18.93
CA THR A 348 -1.94 2.86 19.37
C THR A 348 -1.91 1.91 18.18
N LEU A 349 -2.81 2.12 17.22
CA LEU A 349 -2.88 1.31 16.00
C LEU A 349 -1.67 1.51 15.09
N ALA A 350 -1.16 2.74 14.99
CA ALA A 350 0.05 3.03 14.23
C ALA A 350 1.27 2.27 14.79
N ARG A 351 1.44 2.26 16.12
CA ARG A 351 2.48 1.47 16.79
C ARG A 351 2.31 -0.03 16.56
N GLN A 352 1.10 -0.55 16.71
CA GLN A 352 0.80 -1.98 16.53
C GLN A 352 0.98 -2.48 15.09
N SER A 353 0.96 -1.58 14.10
CA SER A 353 1.09 -1.91 12.67
C SER A 353 2.43 -1.48 12.05
N GLY A 354 3.36 -0.98 12.88
CA GLY A 354 4.63 -0.44 12.41
C GLY A 354 4.50 0.80 11.51
N TYR A 355 3.36 1.48 11.50
CA TYR A 355 3.12 2.67 10.69
C TYR A 355 3.80 3.91 11.29
N ARG A 356 5.14 3.96 11.15
CA ARG A 356 5.98 4.98 11.79
C ARG A 356 5.64 6.41 11.40
N ALA A 357 5.30 6.65 10.13
CA ALA A 357 4.87 7.98 9.70
C ALA A 357 3.56 8.41 10.37
N GLY A 358 2.59 7.49 10.50
CA GLY A 358 1.34 7.73 11.24
C GLY A 358 1.56 7.95 12.72
N GLU A 359 2.47 7.18 13.33
CA GLU A 359 2.86 7.34 14.73
C GLU A 359 3.42 8.76 14.99
N ALA A 360 4.36 9.21 14.16
CA ALA A 360 4.95 10.54 14.28
C ALA A 360 3.91 11.66 14.09
N MET A 361 2.95 11.48 13.19
CA MET A 361 1.84 12.42 12.99
C MET A 361 0.94 12.50 14.22
N CYS A 362 0.57 11.36 14.80
CA CYS A 362 -0.27 11.34 15.99
C CYS A 362 0.44 11.97 17.19
N LEU A 363 1.72 11.63 17.42
CA LEU A 363 2.54 12.23 18.47
C LEU A 363 2.66 13.75 18.28
N TYR A 364 2.91 14.21 17.06
CA TYR A 364 2.97 15.64 16.77
C TYR A 364 1.65 16.36 17.11
N ARG A 365 0.49 15.80 16.72
CA ARG A 365 -0.82 16.40 17.03
C ARG A 365 -1.17 16.34 18.51
N LEU A 366 -0.84 15.26 19.21
CA LEU A 366 -0.96 15.18 20.66
C LEU A 366 -0.08 16.24 21.35
N GLY A 367 1.13 16.46 20.84
CA GLY A 367 2.04 17.51 21.31
C GLY A 367 1.43 18.91 21.20
N LEU A 368 0.84 19.24 20.04
CA LEU A 368 0.14 20.51 19.85
C LEU A 368 -1.09 20.64 20.75
N ALA A 369 -1.91 19.60 20.84
CA ALA A 369 -3.11 19.62 21.68
C ALA A 369 -2.77 19.79 23.18
N SER A 370 -1.73 19.12 23.67
CA SER A 370 -1.23 19.33 25.04
C SER A 370 -0.65 20.73 25.24
N GLU A 371 0.01 21.32 24.23
CA GLU A 371 0.47 22.71 24.28
C GLU A 371 -0.71 23.69 24.41
N ASP A 372 -1.79 23.45 23.66
CA ASP A 372 -3.02 24.26 23.69
C ASP A 372 -3.75 24.14 25.03
N LEU A 373 -3.69 22.97 25.67
CA LEU A 373 -4.22 22.73 27.02
C LEU A 373 -3.31 23.27 28.15
N GLY A 374 -2.11 23.76 27.83
CA GLY A 374 -1.13 24.24 28.81
C GLY A 374 -0.32 23.13 29.49
N GLU A 375 -0.45 21.88 29.06
CA GLU A 375 0.29 20.72 29.54
C GLU A 375 1.69 20.66 28.89
N LEU A 376 2.50 21.68 29.17
CA LEU A 376 3.74 21.91 28.41
C LEU A 376 4.72 20.73 28.50
N ASP A 377 4.81 20.03 29.63
CA ASP A 377 5.71 18.86 29.81
C ASP A 377 5.33 17.68 28.94
N GLN A 378 4.04 17.41 28.85
CA GLN A 378 3.53 16.37 27.99
C GLN A 378 3.70 16.74 26.51
N ALA A 379 3.50 18.01 26.16
CA ALA A 379 3.74 18.51 24.81
C ALA A 379 5.19 18.30 24.36
N VAL A 380 6.16 18.63 25.23
CA VAL A 380 7.60 18.41 24.96
C VAL A 380 7.92 16.93 24.80
N ALA A 381 7.35 16.05 25.62
CA ALA A 381 7.56 14.61 25.50
C ALA A 381 7.09 14.08 24.14
N TYR A 382 5.85 14.38 23.74
CA TYR A 382 5.30 13.93 22.46
C TYR A 382 6.06 14.48 21.25
N LEU A 383 6.46 15.76 21.28
CA LEU A 383 7.21 16.37 20.18
C LEU A 383 8.62 15.79 20.05
N ASN A 384 9.28 15.45 21.16
CA ASN A 384 10.57 14.76 21.12
C ASN A 384 10.45 13.34 20.56
N ASP A 385 9.40 12.59 20.95
CA ASP A 385 9.14 11.27 20.38
C ASP A 385 8.91 11.38 18.86
N ALA A 386 8.08 12.31 18.40
CA ALA A 386 7.85 12.55 16.97
C ALA A 386 9.14 12.94 16.24
N LEU A 387 9.94 13.83 16.82
CA LEU A 387 11.23 14.27 16.27
C LEU A 387 12.22 13.11 16.13
N GLY A 388 12.24 12.18 17.07
CA GLY A 388 13.03 10.95 16.99
C GLY A 388 12.68 10.13 15.74
N ILE A 389 11.39 10.00 15.43
CA ILE A 389 10.92 9.30 14.23
C ILE A 389 11.31 10.06 12.95
N TYR A 390 11.09 11.37 12.91
CA TYR A 390 11.43 12.18 11.74
C TYR A 390 12.94 12.21 11.46
N ARG A 391 13.78 12.12 12.50
CA ARG A 391 15.23 11.94 12.36
C ARG A 391 15.56 10.59 11.73
N ALA A 392 14.97 9.52 12.24
CA ALA A 392 15.18 8.17 11.71
C ALA A 392 14.72 8.03 10.24
N SER A 393 13.65 8.73 9.84
CA SER A 393 13.17 8.73 8.46
C SER A 393 13.87 9.74 7.54
N GLY A 394 14.73 10.60 8.07
CA GLY A 394 15.35 11.68 7.30
C GLY A 394 14.40 12.79 6.85
N ASP A 395 13.18 12.88 7.41
CA ASP A 395 12.20 13.92 7.05
C ASP A 395 12.60 15.27 7.66
N ARG A 396 13.53 15.96 6.99
CA ARG A 396 14.10 17.25 7.44
C ARG A 396 13.04 18.33 7.61
N ARG A 397 12.00 18.33 6.78
CA ARG A 397 10.92 19.32 6.85
C ARG A 397 10.13 19.15 8.15
N ARG A 398 9.70 17.93 8.47
CA ARG A 398 8.98 17.66 9.72
C ARG A 398 9.86 17.78 10.96
N GLN A 399 11.16 17.46 10.86
CA GLN A 399 12.12 17.75 11.92
C GLN A 399 12.16 19.25 12.24
N ALA A 400 12.25 20.11 11.23
CA ALA A 400 12.27 21.56 11.42
C ALA A 400 10.99 22.08 12.10
N ILE A 401 9.83 21.58 11.69
CA ILE A 401 8.54 21.93 12.30
C ILE A 401 8.49 21.52 13.77
N ALA A 402 8.86 20.27 14.09
CA ALA A 402 8.84 19.77 15.47
C ALA A 402 9.82 20.54 16.37
N LEU A 403 11.02 20.85 15.88
CA LEU A 403 11.99 21.69 16.58
C LEU A 403 11.46 23.11 16.83
N THR A 404 10.78 23.70 15.84
CA THR A 404 10.17 25.03 16.00
C THR A 404 9.09 25.03 17.09
N CYS A 405 8.25 24.00 17.14
CA CYS A 405 7.25 23.83 18.19
C CYS A 405 7.91 23.65 19.58
N LEU A 406 8.96 22.83 19.68
CA LEU A 406 9.72 22.69 20.93
C LEU A 406 10.34 24.03 21.37
N GLY A 407 10.94 24.78 20.44
CA GLY A 407 11.49 26.11 20.70
C GLY A 407 10.45 27.06 21.25
N ARG A 408 9.26 27.11 20.64
CA ARG A 408 8.12 27.89 21.12
C ARG A 408 7.68 27.48 22.54
N ILE A 409 7.58 26.18 22.82
CA ILE A 409 7.17 25.70 24.14
C ILE A 409 8.21 26.05 25.21
N TYR A 410 9.51 25.89 24.92
CA TYR A 410 10.56 26.31 25.85
C TYR A 410 10.54 27.82 26.14
N ALA A 411 10.28 28.66 25.12
CA ALA A 411 10.10 30.10 25.34
C ALA A 411 8.92 30.40 26.27
N ARG A 412 7.78 29.71 26.11
CA ARG A 412 6.61 29.85 27.00
C ARG A 412 6.90 29.47 28.45
N ARG A 413 7.90 28.63 28.69
CA ARG A 413 8.37 28.26 30.04
C ARG A 413 9.42 29.21 30.61
N GLY A 414 9.89 30.18 29.82
CA GLY A 414 11.04 31.03 30.18
C GLY A 414 12.40 30.33 30.03
N GLU A 415 12.45 29.14 29.42
CA GLU A 415 13.69 28.39 29.17
C GLU A 415 14.34 28.86 27.84
N PHE A 416 14.72 30.14 27.78
CA PHE A 416 15.13 30.80 26.53
C PHE A 416 16.36 30.18 25.87
N GLU A 417 17.35 29.72 26.63
CA GLU A 417 18.53 29.04 26.06
C GLU A 417 18.14 27.78 25.28
N LYS A 418 17.27 26.94 25.85
CA LYS A 418 16.77 25.73 25.16
C LYS A 418 15.89 26.08 23.97
N SER A 419 15.13 27.17 24.08
CA SER A 419 14.30 27.69 23.00
C SER A 419 15.14 28.05 21.78
N PHE A 420 16.19 28.86 21.98
CA PHE A 420 17.11 29.29 20.92
C PHE A 420 17.86 28.11 20.31
N ASP A 421 18.34 27.14 21.10
CA ASP A 421 18.95 25.91 20.57
C ASP A 421 18.01 25.18 19.58
N GLN A 422 16.71 25.06 19.90
CA GLN A 422 15.81 24.39 18.97
C GLN A 422 15.58 25.18 17.68
N PHE A 423 15.47 26.51 17.77
CA PHE A 423 15.32 27.36 16.58
C PHE A 423 16.58 27.34 15.69
N ASP A 424 17.77 27.38 16.28
CA ASP A 424 19.05 27.29 15.55
C ASP A 424 19.21 25.95 14.83
N ARG A 425 18.62 24.88 15.37
CA ARG A 425 18.56 23.57 14.71
C ARG A 425 17.48 23.49 13.63
N ALA A 426 16.37 24.21 13.80
CA ALA A 426 15.25 24.22 12.85
C ALA A 426 15.55 25.01 11.56
N LEU A 427 16.16 26.20 11.67
CA LEU A 427 16.39 27.10 10.54
C LEU A 427 17.21 26.46 9.40
N PRO A 428 18.35 25.79 9.64
CA PRO A 428 19.12 25.15 8.58
C PRO A 428 18.33 24.05 7.86
N LEU A 429 17.46 23.33 8.58
CA LEU A 429 16.63 22.27 8.01
C LEU A 429 15.53 22.85 7.11
N SER A 430 14.86 23.93 7.54
CA SER A 430 13.88 24.65 6.72
C SER A 430 14.52 25.22 5.45
N ARG A 431 15.70 25.85 5.57
CA ARG A 431 16.48 26.38 4.44
C ARG A 431 16.92 25.30 3.47
N ALA A 432 17.49 24.20 3.97
CA ALA A 432 17.95 23.08 3.16
C ALA A 432 16.82 22.38 2.39
N THR A 433 15.58 22.48 2.87
CA THR A 433 14.40 21.91 2.20
C THR A 433 13.66 22.93 1.33
N SER A 434 14.18 24.16 1.19
CA SER A 434 13.50 25.29 0.52
C SER A 434 12.08 25.53 1.05
N TYR A 435 11.81 25.16 2.30
CA TYR A 435 10.50 25.29 2.92
C TYR A 435 10.31 26.69 3.50
N ARG A 436 10.08 27.66 2.62
CA ARG A 436 10.00 29.09 2.97
C ARG A 436 8.99 29.40 4.07
N TYR A 437 7.81 28.78 4.02
CA TYR A 437 6.81 28.97 5.07
C TYR A 437 7.32 28.50 6.44
N GLY A 438 8.00 27.36 6.51
CA GLY A 438 8.57 26.86 7.77
C GLY A 438 9.70 27.72 8.28
N GLU A 439 10.53 28.26 7.37
CA GLU A 439 11.57 29.22 7.73
C GLU A 439 10.96 30.49 8.34
N ALA A 440 10.00 31.12 7.66
CA ALA A 440 9.30 32.30 8.17
C ALA A 440 8.61 32.02 9.52
N PHE A 441 7.96 30.86 9.65
CA PHE A 441 7.34 30.43 10.90
C PHE A 441 8.35 30.27 12.05
N THR A 442 9.54 29.73 11.74
CA THR A 442 10.64 29.60 12.71
C THR A 442 11.17 30.96 13.12
N LEU A 443 11.45 31.84 12.16
CA LEU A 443 11.97 33.19 12.40
C LEU A 443 11.00 34.03 13.20
N LYS A 444 9.71 33.99 12.87
CA LYS A 444 8.64 34.66 13.63
C LYS A 444 8.66 34.24 15.09
N HIS A 445 8.69 32.94 15.38
CA HIS A 445 8.67 32.44 16.75
C HIS A 445 9.99 32.65 17.50
N LEU A 446 11.13 32.66 16.80
CA LEU A 446 12.40 33.09 17.37
C LEU A 446 12.36 34.59 17.73
N GLY A 447 11.74 35.42 16.88
CA GLY A 447 11.46 36.83 17.17
C GLY A 447 10.62 37.00 18.43
N ASP A 448 9.53 36.24 18.57
CA ASP A 448 8.67 36.26 19.77
C ASP A 448 9.46 35.90 21.03
N ALA A 449 10.29 34.85 20.98
CA ALA A 449 11.10 34.41 22.10
C ALA A 449 12.16 35.46 22.50
N ARG A 450 12.81 36.09 21.51
CA ARG A 450 13.77 37.18 21.75
C ARG A 450 13.11 38.42 22.35
N ALA A 451 11.93 38.79 21.85
CA ALA A 451 11.16 39.89 22.41
C ALA A 451 10.79 39.62 23.88
N ALA A 452 10.35 38.39 24.20
CA ALA A 452 10.03 37.96 25.56
C ALA A 452 11.25 37.96 26.51
N CYS A 453 12.46 37.72 25.99
CA CYS A 453 13.71 37.78 26.76
C CYS A 453 14.35 39.19 26.79
N GLY A 454 13.71 40.20 26.21
CA GLY A 454 14.17 41.59 26.21
C GLY A 454 15.10 42.00 25.07
N GLU A 455 15.40 41.10 24.12
CA GLU A 455 16.28 41.36 22.97
C GLU A 455 15.53 42.01 21.79
N GLN A 456 15.02 43.24 21.99
CA GLN A 456 14.11 43.88 21.03
C GLN A 456 14.71 44.10 19.63
N SER A 457 15.98 44.49 19.52
CA SER A 457 16.64 44.70 18.22
C SER A 457 16.77 43.39 17.43
N SER A 458 17.19 42.31 18.11
CA SER A 458 17.33 40.98 17.51
C SER A 458 15.96 40.36 17.16
N ALA A 459 14.91 40.68 17.91
CA ALA A 459 13.55 40.29 17.61
C ALA A 459 13.03 40.98 16.33
N LEU A 460 13.25 42.29 16.22
CA LEU A 460 12.86 43.06 15.03
C LEU A 460 13.52 42.53 13.77
N GLN A 461 14.81 42.19 13.83
CA GLN A 461 15.51 41.60 12.69
C GLN A 461 14.87 40.29 12.25
N ASN A 462 14.55 39.39 13.19
CA ASN A 462 13.88 38.13 12.85
C ASN A 462 12.49 38.35 12.23
N TYR A 463 11.75 39.37 12.65
CA TYR A 463 10.46 39.71 12.04
C TYR A 463 10.59 40.28 10.63
N VAL A 464 11.71 40.94 10.31
CA VAL A 464 12.02 41.42 8.95
C VAL A 464 12.48 40.27 8.05
N ASP A 465 13.23 39.32 8.62
CA ASP A 465 13.73 38.15 7.88
C ASP A 465 12.62 37.10 7.61
N ALA A 466 11.57 37.08 8.45
CA ALA A 466 10.39 36.21 8.32
C ALA A 466 9.43 36.69 7.23
#